data_AF-A0A387FU91-F1
#
_entry.id   AF-A0A387FU91-F1
#
_cell.length_a   1.000
_cell.length_b   1.000
_cell.length_c   1.000
_cell.angle_alpha   90.00
_cell.angle_beta   90.00
_cell.angle_gamma   90.00
#
_symmetry.space_group_name_H-M   'P 1'
#
loop_
_entity.id
_entity.type
_entity.pdbx_description
1 polymer ?
#
loop_
_entity_poly.entity_id
_entity_poly.type
_entity_poly.pdbx_seq_one_letter_code
_entity_poly.pdbx_strand_id
1 'polypeptide(L)'
;MSKGRLDTLLDGLGIKLVPVHRRRAPAQSHARGTMQEIRGQHGDGHLVFVLRCIRQTGSNRDELWSDTIGAVSDILVQRKDWALQRPSDLLAAFDDIALGALRADAVVRRPWPVRATLRILIYRELEKRLDASERLAG
;
A
#
# COMPACT_ATOMS: atom_id res chain seq x y z
N MET A 1 19.85 21.29 -5.67
CA MET A 1 18.97 20.62 -4.68
C MET A 1 19.46 19.19 -4.51
N SER A 2 20.05 18.83 -3.37
CA SER A 2 20.41 17.43 -3.15
C SER A 2 19.14 16.58 -3.09
N LYS A 3 19.25 15.32 -3.52
CA LYS A 3 18.11 14.40 -3.51
C LYS A 3 17.73 14.11 -2.06
N GLY A 4 16.46 14.34 -1.70
CA GLY A 4 15.98 14.06 -0.35
C GLY A 4 16.07 12.57 -0.01
N ARG A 5 16.17 12.24 1.28
CA ARG A 5 16.21 10.84 1.76
C ARG A 5 15.02 10.02 1.27
N LEU A 6 13.82 10.61 1.23
CA LEU A 6 12.63 9.98 0.65
C LEU A 6 12.84 9.66 -0.83
N ASP A 7 13.33 10.62 -1.61
CA ASP A 7 13.51 10.44 -3.06
C ASP A 7 14.52 9.32 -3.36
N THR A 8 15.61 9.24 -2.58
CA THR A 8 16.62 8.17 -2.68
C THR A 8 16.01 6.79 -2.38
N LEU A 9 15.18 6.69 -1.34
CA LEU A 9 14.48 5.46 -0.98
C LEU A 9 13.53 5.00 -2.09
N LEU A 10 12.77 5.95 -2.66
CA LEU A 10 11.81 5.66 -3.72
C LEU A 10 12.47 5.27 -5.04
N ASP A 11 13.63 5.83 -5.36
CA ASP A 11 14.40 5.41 -6.54
C ASP A 11 14.77 3.92 -6.48
N GLY A 12 15.16 3.43 -5.30
CA GLY A 12 15.48 2.02 -5.08
C GLY A 12 14.29 1.08 -5.30
N LEU A 13 13.07 1.63 -5.34
CA LEU A 13 11.83 0.92 -5.66
C LEU A 13 11.30 1.24 -7.07
N GLY A 14 12.05 2.03 -7.84
CA GLY A 14 11.63 2.52 -9.16
C GLY A 14 10.38 3.41 -9.11
N ILE A 15 10.17 4.13 -8.01
CA ILE A 15 9.02 5.03 -7.80
C ILE A 15 9.50 6.48 -7.90
N LYS A 16 8.74 7.31 -8.61
CA LYS A 16 9.05 8.75 -8.73
C LYS A 16 7.92 9.63 -8.20
N LEU A 17 8.26 10.54 -7.29
CA LEU A 17 7.36 11.59 -6.87
C LEU A 17 7.31 12.71 -7.91
N VAL A 18 6.10 13.09 -8.32
CA VAL A 18 5.85 14.17 -9.27
C VAL A 18 4.88 15.21 -8.68
N PRO A 19 5.00 16.49 -9.04
CA PRO A 19 4.07 17.52 -8.60
C PRO A 19 2.63 17.27 -9.07
N VAL A 20 1.63 17.68 -8.28
CA VAL A 20 0.19 17.45 -8.55
C VAL A 20 -0.32 18.04 -9.87
N HIS A 21 0.32 19.09 -10.39
CA HIS A 21 -0.04 19.71 -11.67
C HIS A 21 0.46 18.94 -12.89
N ARG A 22 1.32 17.94 -12.71
CA ARG A 22 1.82 17.10 -13.78
C ARG A 22 1.04 15.80 -13.82
N ARG A 23 0.59 15.37 -15.01
CA ARG A 23 -0.02 14.04 -15.17
C ARG A 23 0.98 12.95 -14.75
N ARG A 24 0.56 12.09 -13.82
CA ARG A 24 1.36 10.92 -13.41
C ARG A 24 1.45 9.90 -14.56
N ALA A 25 2.65 9.36 -14.76
CA ALA A 25 2.91 8.18 -15.58
C ALA A 25 2.97 6.92 -14.68
N PRO A 26 3.13 5.72 -15.27
CA PRO A 26 3.32 4.51 -14.48
C PRO A 26 4.46 4.61 -13.48
N ALA A 27 4.32 3.97 -12.32
CA ALA A 27 5.26 4.06 -11.19
C ALA A 27 5.54 5.48 -10.67
N GLN A 28 4.64 6.44 -10.92
CA GLN A 28 4.71 7.79 -10.36
C GLN A 28 3.61 8.05 -9.35
N SER A 29 3.89 8.92 -8.37
CA SER A 29 2.94 9.29 -7.32
C SER A 29 2.99 10.77 -6.99
N HIS A 30 1.84 11.31 -6.57
CA HIS A 30 1.74 12.63 -5.95
C HIS A 30 1.78 12.56 -4.42
N ALA A 31 1.78 11.36 -3.82
CA ALA A 31 1.56 11.13 -2.40
C ALA A 31 2.79 11.40 -1.52
N ARG A 32 3.57 12.47 -1.82
CA ARG A 32 4.76 12.84 -1.05
C ARG A 32 4.43 13.02 0.43
N GLY A 33 3.36 13.77 0.73
CA GLY A 33 2.92 14.05 2.10
C GLY A 33 2.64 12.77 2.88
N THR A 34 1.82 11.86 2.32
CA THR A 34 1.51 10.57 2.93
C THR A 34 2.76 9.72 3.17
N MET A 35 3.68 9.65 2.21
CA MET A 35 4.92 8.88 2.37
C MET A 35 5.85 9.51 3.42
N GLN A 36 5.90 10.83 3.53
CA GLN A 36 6.66 11.53 4.58
C GLN A 36 6.06 11.27 5.96
N GLU A 37 4.73 11.33 6.08
CA GLU A 37 4.00 11.05 7.31
C GLU A 37 4.28 9.61 7.80
N ILE A 38 4.11 8.61 6.93
CA ILE A 38 4.37 7.21 7.24
C ILE A 38 5.83 7.00 7.68
N ARG A 39 6.80 7.63 7.00
CA ARG A 39 8.21 7.57 7.42
C ARG A 39 8.45 8.20 8.77
N GLY A 40 7.80 9.33 9.05
CA GLY A 40 7.91 10.02 10.33
C GLY A 40 7.34 9.19 11.49
N GLN A 41 6.22 8.49 11.25
CA GLN A 41 5.51 7.71 12.26
C GLN A 41 6.06 6.29 12.45
N HIS A 42 6.50 5.62 11.38
CA HIS A 42 6.83 4.19 11.37
C HIS A 42 8.23 3.86 10.82
N GLY A 43 8.96 4.87 10.31
CA GLY A 43 10.31 4.70 9.80
C GLY A 43 10.39 4.26 8.32
N ASP A 44 11.61 4.26 7.80
CA ASP A 44 11.91 3.96 6.39
C ASP A 44 11.57 2.51 6.02
N GLY A 45 11.88 1.55 6.90
CA GLY A 45 11.63 0.13 6.65
C GLY A 45 10.15 -0.19 6.45
N HIS A 46 9.29 0.42 7.27
CA HIS A 46 7.84 0.27 7.14
C HIS A 46 7.32 0.84 5.82
N LEU A 47 7.75 2.05 5.43
CA LEU A 47 7.36 2.61 4.13
C LEU A 47 7.81 1.70 2.98
N VAL A 48 9.05 1.20 3.02
CA VAL A 48 9.56 0.29 1.97
C VAL A 48 8.68 -0.96 1.87
N PHE A 49 8.29 -1.54 3.01
CA PHE A 49 7.45 -2.73 3.01
C PHE A 49 6.04 -2.46 2.47
N VAL A 50 5.39 -1.36 2.89
CA VAL A 50 4.11 -0.89 2.32
C VAL A 50 4.18 -0.76 0.80
N LEU A 51 5.22 -0.12 0.29
CA LEU A 51 5.37 0.10 -1.15
C LEU A 51 5.67 -1.19 -1.92
N ARG A 52 6.37 -2.15 -1.30
CA ARG A 52 6.59 -3.48 -1.88
C ARG A 52 5.28 -4.27 -2.01
N CYS A 53 4.44 -4.28 -0.97
CA CYS A 53 3.10 -4.88 -1.03
C CYS A 53 2.27 -4.34 -2.21
N ILE A 54 2.39 -3.04 -2.51
CA ILE A 54 1.66 -2.43 -3.63
C ILE A 54 2.31 -2.76 -4.98
N ARG A 55 3.65 -2.79 -5.06
CA ARG A 55 4.38 -2.84 -6.34
C ARG A 55 4.73 -4.21 -6.87
N GLN A 56 4.85 -5.25 -6.03
CA GLN A 56 5.27 -6.58 -6.51
C GLN A 56 4.26 -7.19 -7.47
N THR A 57 3.03 -6.71 -7.45
CA THR A 57 1.98 -7.13 -8.37
C THR A 57 2.06 -6.37 -9.70
N GLY A 58 2.08 -7.10 -10.82
CA GLY A 58 2.11 -6.51 -12.17
C GLY A 58 0.90 -5.62 -12.46
N SER A 59 -0.26 -5.91 -11.85
CA SER A 59 -1.52 -5.20 -12.01
C SER A 59 -1.65 -3.94 -11.13
N ASN A 60 -0.95 -3.88 -9.98
CA ASN A 60 -1.07 -2.77 -9.02
C ASN A 60 0.10 -1.78 -9.09
N ARG A 61 1.01 -1.93 -10.07
CA ARG A 61 2.19 -1.07 -10.28
C ARG A 61 1.88 0.44 -10.19
N ASP A 62 0.68 0.83 -10.59
CA ASP A 62 0.24 2.23 -10.63
C ASP A 62 -0.66 2.62 -9.46
N GLU A 63 -0.96 1.73 -8.52
CA GLU A 63 -1.82 2.01 -7.36
C GLU A 63 -1.08 2.74 -6.22
N LEU A 64 -0.19 3.66 -6.60
CA LEU A 64 0.57 4.54 -5.72
C LEU A 64 -0.23 5.81 -5.36
N TRP A 65 -1.48 5.63 -4.95
CA TRP A 65 -2.34 6.73 -4.46
C TRP A 65 -2.16 6.93 -2.95
N SER A 66 -2.39 8.15 -2.47
CA SER A 66 -2.33 8.46 -1.03
C SER A 66 -3.27 7.58 -0.20
N ASP A 67 -4.51 7.37 -0.68
CA ASP A 67 -5.49 6.52 -0.01
C ASP A 67 -5.02 5.05 0.05
N THR A 68 -4.49 4.52 -1.06
CA THR A 68 -3.99 3.13 -1.12
C THR A 68 -2.78 2.93 -0.21
N ILE A 69 -1.77 3.81 -0.31
CA ILE A 69 -0.56 3.75 0.50
C ILE A 69 -0.90 3.85 1.99
N GLY A 70 -1.78 4.80 2.35
CA GLY A 70 -2.25 4.97 3.73
C GLY A 70 -3.02 3.76 4.24
N ALA A 71 -3.95 3.22 3.44
CA ALA A 71 -4.76 2.07 3.81
C ALA A 71 -3.92 0.81 4.05
N VAL A 72 -2.94 0.54 3.17
CA VAL A 72 -2.00 -0.58 3.36
C VAL A 72 -1.17 -0.36 4.63
N SER A 73 -0.63 0.84 4.84
CA SER A 73 0.12 1.16 6.06
C SER A 73 -0.70 0.92 7.33
N ASP A 74 -1.97 1.35 7.37
CA ASP A 74 -2.85 1.15 8.52
C ASP A 74 -2.99 -0.33 8.87
N ILE A 75 -3.17 -1.18 7.86
CA ILE A 75 -3.31 -2.62 8.05
C ILE A 75 -2.02 -3.21 8.61
N LEU A 76 -0.86 -2.86 8.05
CA LEU A 76 0.43 -3.43 8.49
C LEU A 76 0.81 -2.99 9.90
N VAL A 77 0.40 -1.79 10.32
CA VAL A 77 0.58 -1.32 11.70
C VAL A 77 -0.30 -2.12 12.67
N GLN A 78 -1.53 -2.44 12.26
CA GLN A 78 -2.51 -3.13 13.10
C GLN A 78 -2.26 -4.64 13.16
N ARG A 79 -1.93 -5.29 12.04
CA ARG A 79 -1.69 -6.74 11.91
C ARG A 79 -0.21 -7.05 11.82
N LYS A 80 0.49 -6.79 12.93
CA LYS A 80 1.93 -7.08 13.06
C LYS A 80 2.24 -8.58 12.97
N ASP A 81 1.29 -9.42 13.34
CA ASP A 81 1.34 -10.87 13.15
C ASP A 81 1.58 -11.21 11.67
N TRP A 82 0.79 -10.64 10.75
CA TRP A 82 1.04 -10.81 9.32
C TRP A 82 2.36 -10.17 8.89
N ALA A 83 2.59 -8.90 9.28
CA ALA A 83 3.72 -8.13 8.77
C ALA A 83 5.10 -8.64 9.23
N LEU A 84 5.20 -9.16 10.46
CA LEU A 84 6.46 -9.59 11.06
C LEU A 84 6.66 -11.11 10.99
N GLN A 85 5.60 -11.91 11.11
CA GLN A 85 5.73 -13.36 11.19
C GLN A 85 5.49 -14.04 9.83
N ARG A 86 4.67 -13.42 8.96
CA ARG A 86 4.27 -13.98 7.67
C ARG A 86 4.49 -13.02 6.49
N PRO A 87 5.65 -12.34 6.38
CA PRO A 87 5.86 -11.32 5.35
C PRO A 87 5.79 -11.87 3.92
N SER A 88 6.23 -13.11 3.70
CA SER A 88 6.15 -13.75 2.38
C SER A 88 4.72 -14.07 1.97
N ASP A 89 3.91 -14.65 2.86
CA ASP A 89 2.49 -14.93 2.61
C ASP A 89 1.72 -13.64 2.35
N LEU A 90 2.02 -12.59 3.11
CA LEU A 90 1.39 -11.28 2.95
C LEU A 90 1.70 -10.68 1.58
N LEU A 91 2.97 -10.73 1.13
CA LEU A 91 3.35 -10.26 -0.21
C LEU A 91 2.64 -11.08 -1.30
N ALA A 92 2.61 -12.41 -1.17
CA ALA A 92 1.89 -13.29 -2.11
C ALA A 92 0.39 -12.99 -2.12
N ALA A 93 -0.22 -12.74 -0.96
CA ALA A 93 -1.64 -12.37 -0.88
C ALA A 93 -1.92 -11.05 -1.61
N PHE A 94 -1.01 -10.07 -1.52
CA PHE A 94 -1.14 -8.82 -2.28
C PHE A 94 -1.02 -9.04 -3.79
N ASP A 95 -0.19 -9.99 -4.25
CA ASP A 95 -0.08 -10.33 -5.67
C ASP A 95 -1.42 -10.77 -6.28
N ASP A 96 -2.27 -11.43 -5.50
CA ASP A 96 -3.61 -11.88 -5.91
C ASP A 96 -4.73 -10.84 -5.69
N ILE A 97 -4.45 -9.71 -5.05
CA ILE A 97 -5.46 -8.68 -4.75
C ILE A 97 -5.40 -7.58 -5.82
N ALA A 98 -6.51 -7.38 -6.53
CA ALA A 98 -6.66 -6.27 -7.47
C ALA A 98 -6.93 -4.93 -6.76
N LEU A 99 -5.88 -4.29 -6.23
CA LEU A 99 -5.99 -3.03 -5.45
C LEU A 99 -6.70 -1.91 -6.23
N GLY A 100 -6.47 -1.83 -7.55
CA GLY A 100 -7.12 -0.82 -8.39
C GLY A 100 -8.64 -0.98 -8.46
N ALA A 101 -9.13 -2.23 -8.51
CA ALA A 101 -10.55 -2.53 -8.47
C ALA A 101 -11.16 -2.18 -7.11
N LEU A 102 -10.48 -2.53 -6.01
CA LEU A 102 -10.93 -2.18 -4.65
C LEU A 102 -10.97 -0.67 -4.44
N ARG A 103 -9.99 0.07 -4.97
CA ARG A 103 -9.99 1.54 -4.89
C ARG A 103 -11.12 2.15 -5.72
N ALA A 104 -11.37 1.65 -6.93
CA ALA A 104 -12.50 2.09 -7.74
C ALA A 104 -13.83 1.87 -7.00
N ASP A 105 -13.99 0.71 -6.36
CA ASP A 105 -15.15 0.37 -5.54
C ASP A 105 -15.32 1.30 -4.32
N ALA A 106 -14.21 1.69 -3.67
CA ALA A 106 -14.22 2.67 -2.60
C ALA A 106 -14.59 4.09 -3.10
N VAL A 107 -14.11 4.50 -4.27
CA VAL A 107 -14.38 5.82 -4.84
C VAL A 107 -15.86 6.02 -5.19
N VAL A 108 -16.53 5.00 -5.74
CA VAL A 108 -17.96 5.10 -6.09
C VAL A 108 -18.86 5.14 -4.84
N ARG A 109 -18.33 4.77 -3.66
CA ARG A 109 -19.03 4.83 -2.37
C ARG A 109 -18.93 6.19 -1.66
N ARG A 110 -18.44 7.24 -2.31
CA ARG A 110 -18.49 8.58 -1.72
C ARG A 110 -19.94 8.94 -1.31
N PRO A 111 -20.14 9.66 -0.19
CA PRO A 111 -19.16 10.49 0.54
C PRO A 111 -18.32 9.75 1.60
N TRP A 112 -18.40 8.41 1.71
CA TRP A 112 -17.55 7.68 2.66
C TRP A 112 -16.05 7.92 2.39
N PRO A 113 -15.19 8.07 3.43
CA PRO A 113 -13.76 8.33 3.25
C PRO A 113 -13.05 7.18 2.52
N VAL A 114 -12.44 7.48 1.37
CA VAL A 114 -11.85 6.47 0.47
C VAL A 114 -10.80 5.61 1.18
N ARG A 115 -9.82 6.18 1.90
CA ARG A 115 -8.83 5.42 2.69
C ARG A 115 -9.49 4.44 3.67
N ALA A 116 -10.50 4.90 4.42
CA ALA A 116 -11.16 4.07 5.43
C ALA A 116 -11.96 2.92 4.79
N THR A 117 -12.70 3.20 3.72
CA THR A 117 -13.44 2.18 2.96
C THR A 117 -12.47 1.18 2.33
N LEU A 118 -11.43 1.67 1.63
CA LEU A 118 -10.42 0.85 0.98
C LEU A 118 -9.67 -0.04 1.98
N ARG A 119 -9.34 0.49 3.16
CA ARG A 119 -8.71 -0.28 4.24
C ARG A 119 -9.54 -1.52 4.61
N ILE A 120 -10.85 -1.37 4.76
CA ILE A 120 -11.73 -2.51 5.07
C ILE A 120 -11.82 -3.50 3.90
N LEU A 121 -11.87 -3.01 2.66
CA LEU A 121 -11.89 -3.89 1.48
C LEU A 121 -10.60 -4.72 1.38
N ILE A 122 -9.44 -4.10 1.53
CA ILE A 122 -8.13 -4.79 1.52
C ILE A 122 -8.04 -5.76 2.70
N TYR A 123 -8.41 -5.32 3.91
CA TYR A 123 -8.36 -6.15 5.11
C TYR A 123 -9.17 -7.44 4.95
N ARG A 124 -10.38 -7.36 4.40
CA ARG A 124 -11.23 -8.54 4.15
C ARG A 124 -10.59 -9.51 3.18
N GLU A 125 -9.94 -9.03 2.12
CA GLU A 125 -9.26 -9.89 1.16
C GLU A 125 -8.02 -10.56 1.76
N LEU A 126 -7.28 -9.85 2.61
CA LEU A 126 -6.14 -10.40 3.35
C LEU A 126 -6.59 -11.43 4.38
N GLU A 127 -7.62 -11.14 5.17
CA GLU A 127 -8.17 -12.06 6.18
C GLU A 127 -8.62 -13.38 5.54
N LYS A 128 -9.31 -13.32 4.40
CA LYS A 128 -9.69 -14.52 3.63
C LYS A 128 -8.50 -15.37 3.18
N ARG A 129 -7.33 -14.78 2.92
CA ARG A 129 -6.16 -15.48 2.40
C ARG A 129 -5.23 -15.96 3.51
N LEU A 130 -5.04 -15.14 4.52
CA LEU A 130 -4.07 -15.37 5.58
C LEU A 130 -4.69 -16.15 6.75
N ASP A 131 -5.94 -15.86 7.13
CA ASP A 131 -6.56 -16.43 8.32
C ASP A 131 -7.48 -17.63 7.97
N ALA A 132 -7.94 -17.77 6.72
CA ALA A 132 -8.72 -18.95 6.32
C ALA A 132 -7.90 -20.25 6.32
N SER A 133 -6.59 -20.16 6.09
CA SER A 133 -5.67 -21.31 6.19
C SER A 133 -5.51 -21.81 7.62
N GLU A 134 -5.72 -20.96 8.64
CA GLU A 134 -5.62 -21.35 10.05
C GLU A 134 -6.90 -22.02 10.56
N ARG A 135 -8.08 -21.62 10.05
CA ARG A 135 -9.37 -22.21 10.45
C ARG A 135 -9.60 -23.65 9.95
N LEU A 136 -8.83 -24.11 8.97
CA LEU A 136 -8.90 -25.48 8.44
C LEU A 136 -7.85 -26.41 9.07
N ALA A 137 -6.89 -25.86 9.83
CA ALA A 137 -5.78 -26.61 10.43
C ALA A 137 -5.93 -26.82 11.96
N GLY A 138 -7.00 -26.29 12.56
CA GLY A 138 -7.40 -26.51 13.96
C GLY A 138 -8.75 -27.18 14.04
#